data_AF-A0A3D2UXL4-F1
#
_entry.id   AF-A0A3D2UXL4-F1
#
_cell.length_a   1.000
_cell.length_b   1.000
_cell.length_c   1.000
_cell.angle_alpha   90.00
_cell.angle_beta   90.00
_cell.angle_gamma   90.00
#
_symmetry.space_group_name_H-M   'P 1'
#
loop_
_entity.id
_entity.type
_entity.pdbx_description
1 polymer ?
#
loop_
_entity_poly.entity_id
_entity_poly.type
_entity_poly.pdbx_seq_one_letter_code
_entity_poly.pdbx_strand_id
1 'polypeptide(L)'
;MNGFKKLIILLFILMFPTAAFASGKAQLNLWKKDLFYYGLCGHCAELVSSVENKDRTDFFPYDNLGLRSGYFVADLAGPAGTSVTLYGLEDFRTNHGYLVIVKKDDSMVEIDDLGAFAAGEWTDVEKEKGAYSVFYHPHQNFESLISSVEWGKWWDGSIPEKSN
;
A
#
# COMPACT_ATOMS: atom_id res chain seq x y z
N MET A 1 -35.33 -1.64 -46.22
CA MET A 1 -35.62 -1.10 -44.86
C MET A 1 -34.85 -1.78 -43.71
N ASN A 2 -33.84 -2.63 -43.97
CA ASN A 2 -33.12 -3.37 -42.90
C ASN A 2 -31.68 -2.87 -42.61
N GLY A 3 -31.15 -1.94 -43.41
CA GLY A 3 -29.80 -1.39 -43.20
C GLY A 3 -29.73 -0.32 -42.10
N PHE A 4 -30.74 0.54 -42.02
CA PHE A 4 -30.77 1.64 -41.04
C PHE A 4 -30.91 1.17 -39.58
N LYS A 5 -31.57 0.03 -39.33
CA LYS A 5 -31.73 -0.52 -37.97
C LYS A 5 -30.42 -1.05 -37.39
N LYS A 6 -29.51 -1.58 -38.21
CA LYS A 6 -28.20 -2.07 -37.74
C LYS A 6 -27.22 -0.94 -37.42
N LEU A 7 -27.32 0.19 -38.11
CA LEU A 7 -26.46 1.36 -37.88
C LEU A 7 -26.78 2.07 -36.56
N ILE A 8 -28.06 2.10 -36.17
CA ILE A 8 -28.52 2.72 -34.90
C ILE A 8 -28.06 1.90 -33.69
N ILE A 9 -28.03 0.56 -33.79
CA ILE A 9 -27.58 -0.31 -32.69
C ILE A 9 -26.07 -0.17 -32.45
N LEU A 10 -25.27 0.01 -33.51
CA LEU A 10 -23.82 0.22 -33.37
C LEU A 10 -23.48 1.58 -32.71
N LEU A 11 -24.30 2.61 -32.94
CA LEU A 11 -24.08 3.94 -32.36
C LEU A 11 -24.35 4.00 -30.85
N PHE A 12 -25.24 3.15 -30.33
CA PHE A 12 -25.55 3.12 -28.89
C PHE A 12 -24.44 2.49 -28.03
N ILE A 13 -23.60 1.62 -28.60
CA ILE A 13 -22.51 0.97 -27.86
C ILE A 13 -21.32 1.93 -27.66
N LEU A 14 -21.18 2.96 -28.51
CA LEU A 14 -20.13 3.97 -28.41
C LEU A 14 -20.47 5.16 -27.49
N MET A 15 -21.69 5.18 -26.92
CA MET A 15 -22.18 6.28 -26.10
C MET A 15 -22.19 5.99 -24.60
N PHE A 16 -21.66 4.84 -24.16
CA PHE A 16 -21.28 4.68 -22.76
C PHE A 16 -19.94 5.38 -22.59
N PRO A 17 -19.87 6.54 -21.92
CA PRO A 17 -18.60 6.95 -21.37
C PRO A 17 -18.25 5.85 -20.38
N THR A 18 -17.31 4.98 -20.73
CA THR A 18 -16.43 4.45 -19.70
C THR A 18 -15.78 5.71 -19.14
N ALA A 19 -16.36 6.23 -18.06
CA ALA A 19 -15.64 7.09 -17.17
C ALA A 19 -14.46 6.23 -16.73
N ALA A 20 -13.38 6.26 -17.51
CA ALA A 20 -12.07 6.01 -17.02
C ALA A 20 -11.91 7.11 -15.98
N PHE A 21 -12.30 6.78 -14.75
CA PHE A 21 -11.85 7.53 -13.60
C PHE A 21 -10.35 7.56 -13.79
N ALA A 22 -9.83 8.74 -14.14
CA ALA A 22 -8.42 9.02 -13.98
C ALA A 22 -8.22 8.95 -12.47
N SER A 23 -8.08 7.74 -11.96
CA SER A 23 -7.76 7.47 -10.58
C SER A 23 -6.46 8.22 -10.37
N GLY A 24 -6.46 9.17 -9.43
CA GLY A 24 -5.22 9.83 -9.05
C GLY A 24 -4.15 8.76 -8.77
N LYS A 25 -2.89 9.07 -9.07
CA LYS A 25 -1.79 8.13 -8.78
C LYS A 25 -1.92 7.62 -7.35
N ALA A 26 -1.76 6.31 -7.16
CA ALA A 26 -1.82 5.74 -5.82
C ALA A 26 -0.79 6.43 -4.90
N GLN A 27 -1.11 6.53 -3.62
CA GLN A 27 -0.28 7.23 -2.64
C GLN A 27 -0.23 6.42 -1.34
N LEU A 28 0.99 6.23 -0.83
CA LEU A 28 1.26 5.67 0.48
C LEU A 28 1.74 6.80 1.38
N ASN A 29 1.13 6.94 2.54
CA ASN A 29 1.59 7.79 3.61
C ASN A 29 1.98 6.90 4.79
N LEU A 30 3.24 6.99 5.21
CA LEU A 30 3.72 6.35 6.43
C LEU A 30 3.89 7.42 7.49
N TRP A 31 3.29 7.17 8.65
CA TRP A 31 3.32 8.06 9.80
C TRP A 31 4.05 7.37 10.93
N LYS A 32 5.16 7.95 11.40
CA LYS A 32 5.85 7.40 12.58
C LYS A 32 5.26 7.98 13.86
N LYS A 33 4.41 7.21 14.55
CA LYS A 33 3.78 7.57 15.82
C LYS A 33 4.67 7.14 16.99
N ASP A 34 4.73 7.96 18.03
CA ASP A 34 5.40 7.63 19.29
C ASP A 34 4.47 7.97 20.45
N LEU A 35 4.31 7.02 21.37
CA LEU A 35 3.45 7.16 22.56
C LEU A 35 4.06 8.11 23.60
N PHE A 36 5.36 8.36 23.54
CA PHE A 36 6.08 9.18 24.50
C PHE A 36 6.37 10.61 23.99
N TYR A 37 6.21 10.86 22.69
CA TYR A 37 6.38 12.18 22.09
C TYR A 37 5.04 12.94 22.06
N TYR A 38 4.73 13.63 23.15
CA TYR A 38 3.54 14.49 23.29
C TYR A 38 3.84 15.93 22.87
N GLY A 39 3.07 16.50 21.94
CA GLY A 39 3.17 17.91 21.51
C GLY A 39 1.81 18.61 21.41
N LEU A 40 1.81 19.91 21.06
CA LEU A 40 0.60 20.73 20.85
C LEU A 40 -0.38 20.17 19.80
N CYS A 41 0.06 19.21 18.98
CA CYS A 41 -0.73 18.49 17.98
C CYS A 41 -1.15 17.07 18.43
N GLY A 42 -0.87 16.66 19.68
CA GLY A 42 -0.98 15.26 20.11
C GLY A 42 0.23 14.42 19.68
N HIS A 43 -0.03 13.23 19.12
CA HIS A 43 0.98 12.36 18.48
C HIS A 43 1.51 13.05 17.21
N CYS A 44 2.58 13.83 17.32
CA CYS A 44 3.25 14.38 16.15
C CYS A 44 3.85 13.22 15.36
N ALA A 45 3.22 12.84 14.25
CA ALA A 45 3.74 11.83 13.36
C ALA A 45 4.47 12.49 12.18
N GLU A 46 5.72 12.10 11.97
CA GLU A 46 6.48 12.50 10.80
C GLU A 46 6.02 11.66 9.60
N LEU A 47 5.73 12.35 8.50
CA LEU A 47 5.06 11.81 7.32
C LEU A 47 6.06 11.52 6.22
N VAL A 48 6.11 10.26 5.77
CA VAL A 48 6.76 9.87 4.52
C VAL A 48 5.71 9.54 3.49
N SER A 49 5.60 10.36 2.46
CA SER A 49 4.69 10.13 1.34
C SER A 49 5.42 9.52 0.15
N SER A 50 4.98 8.35 -0.31
CA SER A 50 5.38 7.76 -1.58
C SER A 50 4.21 7.78 -2.56
N VAL A 51 4.51 7.95 -3.85
CA VAL A 51 3.51 7.97 -4.93
C VAL A 51 3.81 6.80 -5.85
N GLU A 52 2.77 6.23 -6.45
CA GLU A 52 2.86 5.07 -7.32
C GLU A 52 3.99 5.18 -8.37
N ASN A 53 4.70 4.06 -8.60
CA ASN A 53 5.86 3.95 -9.48
C ASN A 53 7.06 4.82 -9.07
N LYS A 54 7.13 5.24 -7.81
CA LYS A 54 8.31 5.84 -7.21
C LYS A 54 8.74 5.00 -6.02
N ASP A 55 9.36 3.86 -6.34
CA ASP A 55 9.97 3.03 -5.31
C ASP A 55 11.01 3.85 -4.55
N ARG A 56 11.14 3.53 -3.27
CA ARG A 56 12.07 4.19 -2.37
C ARG A 56 12.93 3.13 -1.74
N THR A 57 14.16 3.02 -2.23
CA THR A 57 15.14 2.03 -1.78
C THR A 57 15.69 2.34 -0.38
N ASP A 58 15.62 3.61 0.06
CA ASP A 58 16.13 4.02 1.36
C ASP A 58 15.39 5.26 1.89
N PHE A 59 14.92 5.19 3.14
CA PHE A 59 14.33 6.30 3.89
C PHE A 59 15.33 7.09 4.74
N PHE A 60 16.54 6.58 4.96
CA PHE A 60 17.60 7.21 5.76
C PHE A 60 17.98 8.62 5.32
N PRO A 61 18.18 8.92 4.01
CA PRO A 61 18.68 10.23 3.60
C PRO A 61 17.63 11.34 3.68
N TYR A 62 16.36 11.02 3.96
CA TYR A 62 15.29 11.99 3.96
C TYR A 62 14.92 12.47 5.37
N ASP A 63 14.85 11.59 6.38
CA ASP A 63 14.27 11.99 7.68
C ASP A 63 14.87 11.31 8.95
N ASN A 64 15.92 10.47 8.82
CA ASN A 64 16.48 9.64 9.92
C ASN A 64 15.42 8.82 10.69
N LEU A 65 14.28 8.54 10.06
CA LEU A 65 13.10 7.99 10.72
C LEU A 65 13.37 6.64 11.35
N GLY A 66 14.14 5.76 10.72
CA GLY A 66 14.51 4.44 11.26
C GLY A 66 15.26 4.51 12.60
N LEU A 67 15.91 5.63 12.91
CA LEU A 67 16.66 5.83 14.17
C LEU A 67 15.79 6.39 15.31
N ARG A 68 14.59 6.88 15.01
CA ARG A 68 13.70 7.47 16.00
C ARG A 68 12.85 6.40 16.69
N SER A 69 12.48 6.65 17.94
CA SER A 69 11.50 5.82 18.66
C SER A 69 10.12 5.88 18.01
N GLY A 70 9.27 4.91 18.35
CA GLY A 70 7.91 4.80 17.82
C GLY A 70 7.73 3.70 16.78
N TYR A 71 6.53 3.66 16.19
CA TYR A 71 6.07 2.68 15.22
C TYR A 71 5.42 3.38 14.03
N PHE A 72 5.49 2.74 12.87
CA PHE A 72 4.85 3.24 11.65
C PHE A 72 3.39 2.80 11.60
N VAL A 73 2.54 3.70 11.13
CA VAL A 73 1.19 3.41 10.64
C VAL A 73 1.09 3.80 9.17
N ALA A 74 0.17 3.20 8.42
CA ALA A 74 0.10 3.36 6.97
C ALA A 74 -1.30 3.77 6.49
N ASP A 75 -1.35 4.79 5.64
CA ASP A 75 -2.51 5.12 4.83
C ASP A 75 -2.21 4.88 3.35
N LEU A 76 -3.04 4.08 2.68
CA LEU A 76 -2.88 3.72 1.28
C LEU A 76 -4.11 4.14 0.46
N ALA A 77 -3.93 5.13 -0.39
CA ALA A 77 -4.91 5.60 -1.38
C ALA A 77 -4.57 5.05 -2.77
N GLY A 78 -5.60 4.83 -3.59
CA GLY A 78 -5.47 4.28 -4.94
C GLY A 78 -6.67 3.41 -5.30
N PRO A 79 -6.75 2.92 -6.54
CA PRO A 79 -7.80 1.99 -6.95
C PRO A 79 -7.61 0.59 -6.33
N ALA A 80 -8.65 -0.23 -6.37
CA ALA A 80 -8.57 -1.66 -6.09
C ALA A 80 -7.43 -2.32 -6.89
N GLY A 81 -6.71 -3.24 -6.27
CA GLY A 81 -5.52 -3.89 -6.84
C GLY A 81 -4.21 -3.11 -6.69
N THR A 82 -4.25 -1.85 -6.23
CA THR A 82 -3.02 -1.15 -5.80
C THR A 82 -2.30 -2.01 -4.78
N SER A 83 -1.01 -2.25 -5.02
CA SER A 83 -0.16 -3.03 -4.13
C SER A 83 1.11 -2.28 -3.78
N VAL A 84 1.55 -2.48 -2.54
CA VAL A 84 2.78 -1.89 -2.01
C VAL A 84 3.40 -2.85 -1.00
N THR A 85 4.73 -2.88 -0.95
CA THR A 85 5.48 -3.65 0.03
C THR A 85 6.30 -2.72 0.90
N LEU A 86 6.15 -2.85 2.22
CA LEU A 86 6.97 -2.19 3.22
C LEU A 86 8.06 -3.16 3.65
N TYR A 87 9.32 -2.73 3.64
CA TYR A 87 10.46 -3.58 4.05
C TYR A 87 11.14 -3.02 5.30
N GLY A 88 11.55 -3.91 6.20
CA GLY A 88 12.33 -3.55 7.40
C GLY A 88 13.80 -3.22 7.11
N LEU A 89 14.23 -3.30 5.85
CA LEU A 89 15.57 -2.96 5.38
C LEU A 89 15.51 -2.13 4.10
N GLU A 90 16.60 -1.44 3.83
CA GLU A 90 16.88 -0.79 2.54
C GLU A 90 16.91 -1.81 1.38
N ASP A 91 16.86 -1.29 0.15
CA ASP A 91 17.03 -2.03 -1.11
C ASP A 91 16.10 -3.25 -1.25
N PHE A 92 14.88 -3.18 -0.70
CA PHE A 92 13.85 -4.22 -0.82
C PHE A 92 14.32 -5.59 -0.30
N ARG A 93 15.18 -5.56 0.71
CA ARG A 93 15.71 -6.77 1.36
C ARG A 93 14.66 -7.38 2.28
N THR A 94 14.43 -8.67 2.11
CA THR A 94 13.36 -9.40 2.80
C THR A 94 13.77 -9.97 4.17
N ASN A 95 15.06 -9.94 4.50
CA ASN A 95 15.62 -10.65 5.66
C ASN A 95 15.35 -9.98 7.02
N HIS A 96 14.75 -8.78 7.08
CA HIS A 96 14.20 -8.19 8.32
C HIS A 96 12.71 -7.88 8.20
N GLY A 97 11.98 -8.84 7.62
CA GLY A 97 10.55 -8.75 7.53
C GLY A 97 10.08 -7.79 6.44
N TYR A 98 8.88 -8.07 5.96
CA TYR A 98 8.19 -7.26 4.98
C TYR A 98 6.68 -7.46 5.11
N LEU A 99 5.94 -6.44 4.75
CA LEU A 99 4.49 -6.44 4.73
C LEU A 99 4.02 -6.04 3.34
N VAL A 100 3.36 -6.95 2.66
CA VAL A 100 2.69 -6.68 1.39
C VAL A 100 1.25 -6.27 1.70
N ILE A 101 0.78 -5.19 1.08
CA ILE A 101 -0.59 -4.70 1.20
C ILE A 101 -1.19 -4.63 -0.20
N VAL A 102 -2.38 -5.19 -0.38
CA VAL A 102 -3.13 -5.16 -1.65
C VAL A 102 -4.53 -4.63 -1.38
N LYS A 103 -4.91 -3.51 -2.01
CA LYS A 103 -6.27 -2.96 -1.88
C LYS A 103 -7.30 -3.87 -2.53
N LYS A 104 -8.45 -4.08 -1.88
CA LYS A 104 -9.60 -4.78 -2.47
C LYS A 104 -10.67 -3.85 -3.03
N ASP A 105 -10.68 -2.59 -2.61
CA ASP A 105 -11.58 -1.55 -3.09
C ASP A 105 -10.87 -0.20 -3.31
N ASP A 106 -11.59 0.78 -3.85
CA ASP A 106 -11.08 2.12 -4.18
C ASP A 106 -11.03 3.09 -2.97
N SER A 107 -11.50 2.66 -1.79
CA SER A 107 -11.51 3.51 -0.59
C SER A 107 -10.16 3.44 0.11
N MET A 108 -9.77 4.50 0.83
CA MET A 108 -8.50 4.55 1.56
C MET A 108 -8.38 3.40 2.57
N VAL A 109 -7.19 2.80 2.64
CA VAL A 109 -6.85 1.77 3.63
C VAL A 109 -6.02 2.44 4.72
N GLU A 110 -6.41 2.23 5.97
CA GLU A 110 -5.70 2.69 7.17
C GLU A 110 -5.29 1.47 8.00
N ILE A 111 -4.01 1.40 8.37
CA ILE A 111 -3.42 0.32 9.16
C ILE A 111 -2.60 0.92 10.31
N ASP A 112 -3.11 0.77 11.54
CA ASP A 112 -2.48 1.31 12.75
C ASP A 112 -1.45 0.38 13.40
N ASP A 113 -1.51 -0.92 13.12
CA ASP A 113 -0.58 -1.92 13.64
C ASP A 113 -0.08 -2.78 12.48
N LEU A 114 1.16 -2.51 12.05
CA LEU A 114 1.79 -3.21 10.93
C LEU A 114 2.32 -4.59 11.32
N GLY A 115 2.35 -4.92 12.62
CA GLY A 115 2.87 -6.17 13.18
C GLY A 115 1.79 -7.18 13.59
N ALA A 116 0.51 -6.79 13.63
CA ALA A 116 -0.60 -7.60 14.15
C ALA A 116 -1.14 -8.71 13.20
N PHE A 117 -0.42 -9.04 12.13
CA PHE A 117 -0.89 -10.00 11.12
C PHE A 117 -0.30 -11.41 11.33
N ALA A 118 -1.00 -12.42 10.81
CA ALA A 118 -0.50 -13.79 10.82
C ALA A 118 0.75 -13.92 9.94
N ALA A 119 1.73 -14.67 10.42
CA ALA A 119 3.00 -14.86 9.71
C ALA A 119 2.86 -15.85 8.56
N GLY A 120 3.37 -15.48 7.37
CA GLY A 120 3.51 -16.39 6.24
C GLY A 120 2.22 -16.76 5.52
N GLU A 121 1.12 -16.06 5.81
CA GLU A 121 -0.19 -16.33 5.22
C GLU A 121 -0.85 -15.03 4.77
N TRP A 122 -1.71 -15.12 3.74
CA TRP A 122 -2.55 -14.00 3.34
C TRP A 122 -3.68 -13.83 4.36
N THR A 123 -3.79 -12.62 4.91
CA THR A 123 -4.90 -12.21 5.78
C THR A 123 -5.77 -11.22 5.04
N ASP A 124 -7.05 -11.53 4.93
CA ASP A 124 -8.05 -10.62 4.40
C ASP A 124 -8.66 -9.78 5.52
N VAL A 125 -8.60 -8.46 5.36
CA VAL A 125 -9.20 -7.50 6.28
C VAL A 125 -10.44 -6.91 5.62
N GLU A 126 -11.59 -7.43 6.04
CA GLU A 126 -12.89 -6.97 5.56
C GLU A 126 -13.36 -5.75 6.34
N LYS A 127 -13.75 -4.70 5.62
CA LYS A 127 -14.30 -3.45 6.15
C LYS A 127 -15.43 -2.99 5.23
N GLU A 128 -16.35 -2.15 5.71
CA GLU A 128 -17.37 -1.54 4.85
C GLU A 128 -16.73 -0.74 3.69
N LYS A 129 -15.59 -0.10 3.98
CA LYS A 129 -14.72 0.60 3.03
C LYS A 129 -13.27 0.41 3.43
N GLY A 130 -12.39 0.34 2.44
CA GLY A 130 -10.96 0.20 2.65
C GLY A 130 -10.61 -1.22 3.02
N ALA A 131 -11.25 -2.20 2.38
CA ALA A 131 -10.89 -3.61 2.49
C ALA A 131 -9.55 -3.87 1.79
N TYR A 132 -8.77 -4.80 2.32
CA TYR A 132 -7.44 -5.12 1.81
C TYR A 132 -7.03 -6.54 2.17
N SER A 133 -6.05 -7.06 1.43
CA SER A 133 -5.32 -8.28 1.78
C SER A 133 -3.90 -7.91 2.20
N VAL A 134 -3.36 -8.61 3.19
CA VAL A 134 -1.95 -8.48 3.57
C VAL A 134 -1.25 -9.82 3.61
N PHE A 135 0.04 -9.80 3.32
CA PHE A 135 0.95 -10.89 3.61
C PHE A 135 2.08 -10.36 4.48
N TYR A 136 2.28 -10.98 5.64
CA TYR A 136 3.28 -10.54 6.59
C TYR A 136 4.37 -11.59 6.76
N HIS A 137 5.60 -11.21 6.45
CA HIS A 137 6.79 -11.94 6.83
C HIS A 137 7.40 -11.25 8.05
N PRO A 138 7.34 -11.87 9.24
CA PRO A 138 7.63 -11.18 10.48
C PRO A 138 9.12 -10.94 10.70
N HIS A 139 9.41 -9.88 11.44
CA HIS A 139 10.71 -9.66 12.07
C HIS A 139 10.50 -8.93 13.40
N GLN A 140 11.45 -9.07 14.32
CA GLN A 140 11.41 -8.34 15.58
C GLN A 140 11.40 -6.83 15.31
N ASN A 141 10.46 -6.11 15.95
CA ASN A 141 10.29 -4.66 15.83
C ASN A 141 10.04 -4.16 14.39
N PHE A 142 9.51 -4.99 13.49
CA PHE A 142 9.29 -4.63 12.08
C PHE A 142 8.55 -3.29 11.93
N GLU A 143 7.49 -3.08 12.71
CA GLU A 143 6.69 -1.84 12.70
C GLU A 143 7.50 -0.58 13.00
N SER A 144 8.67 -0.68 13.65
CA SER A 144 9.55 0.45 13.95
C SER A 144 10.66 0.65 12.91
N LEU A 145 10.88 -0.35 12.04
CA LEU A 145 12.07 -0.51 11.22
C LEU A 145 11.84 -0.32 9.71
N ILE A 146 10.66 0.14 9.29
CA ILE A 146 10.38 0.36 7.87
C ILE A 146 11.44 1.29 7.25
N SER A 147 12.14 0.78 6.24
CA SER A 147 13.35 1.41 5.66
C SER A 147 13.31 1.52 4.13
N SER A 148 12.46 0.75 3.45
CA SER A 148 12.22 0.90 2.01
C SER A 148 10.79 0.52 1.62
N VAL A 149 10.36 0.99 0.44
CA VAL A 149 9.03 0.75 -0.14
C VAL A 149 9.13 0.44 -1.63
N GLU A 150 8.50 -0.64 -2.05
CA GLU A 150 8.37 -1.04 -3.45
C GLU A 150 6.89 -1.11 -3.85
N TRP A 151 6.55 -0.50 -4.98
CA TRP A 151 5.20 -0.51 -5.53
C TRP A 151 4.99 -1.71 -6.44
N GLY A 152 3.76 -2.21 -6.48
CA GLY A 152 3.38 -3.29 -7.37
C GLY A 152 3.77 -4.68 -6.87
N LYS A 153 3.54 -5.66 -7.75
CA LYS A 153 3.82 -7.07 -7.50
C LYS A 153 5.23 -7.41 -7.96
N TRP A 154 6.08 -7.84 -7.03
CA TRP A 154 7.48 -8.24 -7.28
C TRP A 154 7.72 -9.76 -7.15
N TRP A 155 6.71 -10.52 -6.73
CA TRP A 155 6.79 -11.97 -6.53
C TRP A 155 6.04 -12.74 -7.61
N ASP A 156 6.46 -13.99 -7.82
CA ASP A 156 5.75 -14.95 -8.66
C ASP A 156 4.83 -15.85 -7.82
N GLY A 157 3.80 -16.40 -8.45
CA GLY A 157 2.87 -17.33 -7.79
C GLY A 157 1.97 -16.66 -6.74
N SER A 158 1.62 -17.44 -5.72
CA SER A 158 0.63 -17.09 -4.68
C SER A 158 1.24 -16.56 -3.39
N ILE A 159 2.55 -16.70 -3.17
CA ILE A 159 3.23 -16.27 -1.94
C ILE A 159 4.32 -15.26 -2.30
N PRO A 160 4.44 -14.13 -1.57
CA PRO A 160 5.48 -13.14 -1.79
C PRO A 160 6.88 -13.57 -1.36
N GLU A 161 7.43 -14.63 -1.95
CA GLU A 161 8.81 -15.06 -1.72
C GLU A 161 9.65 -14.85 -2.98
N LYS A 162 10.90 -14.39 -2.82
CA LYS A 162 11.84 -14.34 -3.94
C LYS A 162 12.19 -15.77 -4.31
N SER A 163 11.98 -16.12 -5.58
CA SER A 163 12.52 -17.37 -6.13
C SER A 163 14.05 -17.32 -6.03
N ASN A 164 14.63 -18.31 -5.36
CA ASN A 164 16.09 -18.48 -5.31
C ASN A 164 16.64 -18.84 -6.68
#